data_AF-A0A9P6EW55-F1
#
_entry.id   AF-A0A9P6EW55-F1
#
_cell.length_a   1.000
_cell.length_b   1.000
_cell.length_c   1.000
_cell.angle_alpha   90.00
_cell.angle_beta   90.00
_cell.angle_gamma   90.00
#
_symmetry.space_group_name_H-M   'P 1'
#
loop_
_entity.id
_entity.type
_entity.pdbx_description
1 polymer ?
#
loop_
_entity_poly.entity_id
_entity_poly.type
_entity_poly.pdbx_seq_one_letter_code
_entity_poly.pdbx_strand_id
1 'polypeptide(L)'
;ESRHGRKKEQAESPEALKTREEKETVLVREYLTLKDSLKEIVESNKRDNDALKATTALLRKSPDYYTIWNVRRTILKEGFLDNADDETANKIYTGELEFVQENLRLNPKSYWMWNHRRWCLESMSQPRWDKELAMVGKFLEMDARNFHGWDYRRYIIRQLDLKDKEAKDKVLERAQS
;
A
#
# COMPACT_ATOMS: atom_id res chain seq x y z
N GLU A 1 -0.95 -11.70 -11.18
CA GLU A 1 -1.44 -13.07 -10.89
C GLU A 1 -0.99 -13.52 -9.52
N SER A 2 -1.91 -13.99 -8.69
CA SER A 2 -1.63 -14.52 -7.35
C SER A 2 -0.96 -15.89 -7.47
N ARG A 3 0.28 -16.03 -6.97
CA ARG A 3 1.07 -17.29 -6.98
C ARG A 3 0.58 -18.31 -5.94
N HIS A 4 -0.72 -18.43 -5.70
CA HIS A 4 -1.24 -19.32 -4.66
C HIS A 4 -2.30 -20.26 -5.24
N GLY A 5 -2.01 -21.57 -5.19
CA GLY A 5 -2.96 -22.62 -5.53
C GLY A 5 -3.27 -22.72 -7.03
N ARG A 6 -2.25 -22.85 -7.89
CA ARG A 6 -2.50 -23.25 -9.29
C ARG A 6 -3.21 -24.60 -9.30
N LYS A 7 -4.42 -24.63 -9.83
CA LYS A 7 -5.14 -25.89 -10.07
C LYS A 7 -4.32 -26.73 -11.03
N LYS A 8 -4.31 -28.05 -10.82
CA LYS A 8 -3.67 -28.99 -11.74
C LYS A 8 -4.46 -28.99 -13.05
N GLU A 9 -3.93 -28.34 -14.07
CA GLU A 9 -4.58 -28.22 -15.38
C GLU A 9 -4.41 -29.52 -16.18
N GLN A 10 -5.48 -29.95 -16.87
CA GLN A 10 -5.39 -31.00 -17.88
C GLN A 10 -4.57 -30.51 -19.07
N ALA A 11 -4.00 -31.43 -19.86
CA ALA A 11 -3.21 -31.08 -21.05
C ALA A 11 -4.06 -30.21 -21.99
N GLU A 12 -3.66 -28.95 -22.13
CA GLU A 12 -4.31 -27.95 -22.99
C GLU A 12 -4.09 -28.28 -24.47
N SER A 13 -5.04 -27.88 -25.34
CA SER A 13 -4.85 -28.01 -26.78
C SER A 13 -3.71 -27.10 -27.27
N PRO A 14 -3.04 -27.43 -28.39
CA PRO A 14 -2.01 -26.56 -28.97
C PRO A 14 -2.50 -25.13 -29.23
N GLU A 15 -3.77 -24.95 -29.57
CA GLU A 15 -4.40 -23.64 -29.78
C GLU A 15 -4.58 -22.85 -28.47
N ALA A 16 -4.96 -23.52 -27.38
CA ALA A 16 -5.07 -22.91 -26.06
C ALA A 16 -3.69 -22.48 -25.51
N LEU A 17 -2.66 -23.31 -25.71
CA LEU A 17 -1.27 -22.98 -25.34
C LEU A 17 -0.79 -21.73 -26.10
N LYS A 18 -0.98 -21.71 -27.42
CA LYS A 18 -0.59 -20.56 -28.26
C LYS A 18 -1.33 -19.28 -27.84
N THR A 19 -2.63 -19.38 -27.57
CA THR A 19 -3.43 -18.26 -27.08
C THR A 19 -2.93 -17.74 -25.72
N ARG A 20 -2.48 -18.62 -24.82
CA ARG A 20 -1.89 -18.23 -23.52
C ARG A 20 -0.54 -17.56 -23.71
N GLU A 21 0.33 -18.10 -24.55
CA GLU A 21 1.63 -17.51 -24.87
C GLU A 21 1.49 -16.12 -25.48
N GLU A 22 0.52 -15.92 -26.38
CA GLU A 22 0.21 -14.60 -26.96
C GLU A 22 -0.25 -13.61 -25.86
N LYS A 23 -1.13 -14.04 -24.95
CA LYS A 23 -1.57 -13.22 -23.80
C LYS A 23 -0.42 -12.89 -22.85
N GLU A 24 0.40 -13.87 -22.50
CA GLU A 24 1.57 -13.67 -21.63
C GLU A 24 2.58 -12.72 -22.28
N THR A 25 2.81 -12.83 -23.59
CA THR A 25 3.69 -11.93 -24.34
C THR A 25 3.20 -10.48 -24.28
N VAL A 26 1.88 -10.27 -24.41
CA VAL A 26 1.29 -8.93 -24.27
C VAL A 26 1.48 -8.40 -22.85
N LEU A 27 1.24 -9.23 -21.82
CA LEU A 27 1.45 -8.84 -20.42
C LEU A 27 2.91 -8.50 -20.11
N VAL A 28 3.85 -9.27 -20.64
CA VAL A 28 5.29 -9.00 -20.49
C VAL A 28 5.64 -7.68 -21.17
N ARG A 29 5.15 -7.44 -22.38
CA ARG A 29 5.39 -6.17 -23.09
C ARG A 29 4.83 -4.99 -22.32
N GLU A 30 3.59 -5.07 -21.83
CA GLU A 30 2.99 -4.03 -20.98
C GLU A 30 3.84 -3.75 -19.75
N TYR A 31 4.32 -4.80 -19.07
CA TYR A 31 5.19 -4.67 -17.90
C TYR A 31 6.52 -3.99 -18.23
N LEU A 32 7.14 -4.30 -19.37
CA LEU A 32 8.39 -3.67 -19.81
C LEU A 32 8.19 -2.19 -20.11
N THR A 33 7.14 -1.82 -20.85
CA THR A 33 6.80 -0.42 -21.10
C THR A 33 6.60 0.36 -19.80
N LEU A 34 5.90 -0.25 -18.86
CA LEU A 34 5.65 0.30 -17.53
C LEU A 34 6.95 0.48 -16.72
N LYS A 35 7.87 -0.47 -16.79
CA LYS A 35 9.20 -0.37 -16.16
C LYS A 35 10.03 0.77 -16.77
N ASP A 36 9.94 0.98 -18.08
CA ASP A 36 10.61 2.08 -18.77
C ASP A 36 10.03 3.44 -18.34
N SER A 37 8.71 3.55 -18.21
CA SER A 37 8.06 4.76 -17.66
C SER A 37 8.50 5.06 -16.22
N LEU A 38 8.68 4.03 -15.37
CA LEU A 38 9.21 4.23 -14.02
C LEU A 38 10.64 4.78 -14.05
N LYS A 39 11.47 4.29 -14.97
CA LYS A 39 12.84 4.76 -15.15
C LYS A 39 12.85 6.24 -15.56
N GLU A 40 11.99 6.64 -16.50
CA GLU A 40 11.86 8.04 -16.92
C GLU A 40 11.45 8.97 -15.76
N ILE A 41 10.50 8.55 -14.91
CA ILE A 41 10.10 9.32 -13.71
C ILE A 41 11.29 9.52 -12.77
N VAL A 42 12.08 8.47 -12.56
CA VAL A 42 13.26 8.53 -11.68
C VAL A 42 14.35 9.43 -12.28
N GLU A 43 14.63 9.30 -13.59
CA GLU A 43 15.68 10.07 -14.28
C GLU A 43 15.31 11.55 -14.42
N SER A 44 14.04 11.87 -14.66
CA SER A 44 13.56 13.25 -14.76
C SER A 44 13.42 13.95 -13.41
N ASN A 45 13.55 13.21 -12.30
CA ASN A 45 13.27 13.66 -10.95
C ASN A 45 11.89 14.34 -10.80
N LYS A 46 10.90 13.93 -11.61
CA LYS A 46 9.56 14.54 -11.64
C LYS A 46 8.75 14.10 -10.42
N ARG A 47 8.50 15.01 -9.47
CA ARG A 47 7.81 14.73 -8.19
C ARG A 47 6.46 15.43 -8.09
N ASP A 48 5.60 15.15 -9.06
CA ASP A 48 4.30 15.81 -9.17
C ASP A 48 3.14 14.82 -9.29
N ASN A 49 1.95 15.35 -9.58
CA ASN A 49 0.72 14.56 -9.67
C ASN A 49 0.77 13.54 -10.82
N ASP A 50 1.47 13.84 -11.92
CA ASP A 50 1.58 12.91 -13.03
C ASP A 50 2.47 11.71 -12.66
N ALA A 51 3.55 11.97 -11.93
CA ALA A 51 4.39 10.91 -11.38
C ALA A 51 3.61 10.00 -10.40
N LEU A 52 2.75 10.58 -9.55
CA LEU A 52 1.83 9.80 -8.70
C LEU A 52 0.81 8.98 -9.50
N LYS A 53 0.23 9.54 -10.57
CA LYS A 53 -0.69 8.80 -11.46
C LYS A 53 0.02 7.64 -12.16
N ALA A 54 1.25 7.85 -12.61
CA ALA A 54 2.04 6.81 -13.24
C ALA A 54 2.39 5.67 -12.27
N THR A 55 2.83 5.98 -11.04
CA THR A 55 3.03 4.93 -10.01
C THR A 55 1.73 4.19 -9.67
N THR A 56 0.58 4.88 -9.70
CA THR A 56 -0.75 4.26 -9.52
C THR A 56 -1.05 3.23 -10.61
N ALA A 57 -0.82 3.59 -11.88
CA ALA A 57 -1.02 2.66 -13.01
C ALA A 57 -0.11 1.43 -12.90
N LEU A 58 1.14 1.64 -12.48
CA LEU A 58 2.12 0.58 -12.26
C LEU A 58 1.70 -0.39 -11.14
N LEU A 59 1.26 0.13 -10.00
CA LEU A 59 0.87 -0.67 -8.84
C LEU A 59 -0.40 -1.49 -9.08
N ARG A 60 -1.33 -1.00 -9.92
CA ARG A 60 -2.51 -1.79 -10.33
C ARG A 60 -2.13 -3.05 -11.10
N LYS A 61 -1.01 -3.02 -11.83
CA LYS A 61 -0.49 -4.17 -12.60
C LYS A 61 0.47 -5.04 -11.79
N SER A 62 1.32 -4.41 -10.97
CA SER A 62 2.36 -5.07 -10.17
C SER A 62 2.35 -4.58 -8.71
N PRO A 63 1.35 -4.99 -7.91
CA PRO A 63 1.13 -4.50 -6.55
C PRO A 63 2.26 -4.83 -5.56
N ASP A 64 3.03 -5.88 -5.82
CA ASP A 64 4.14 -6.32 -4.96
C ASP A 64 5.52 -5.82 -5.42
N TYR A 65 5.57 -5.02 -6.49
CA TYR A 65 6.86 -4.52 -6.97
C TYR A 65 7.32 -3.32 -6.14
N TYR A 66 8.19 -3.63 -5.17
CA TYR A 66 8.65 -2.72 -4.12
C TYR A 66 9.30 -1.43 -4.62
N THR A 67 10.00 -1.47 -5.75
CA THR A 67 10.65 -0.28 -6.32
C THR A 67 9.64 0.82 -6.62
N ILE A 68 8.44 0.45 -7.09
CA ILE A 68 7.38 1.44 -7.35
C ILE A 68 6.90 2.07 -6.05
N TRP A 69 6.73 1.29 -4.97
CA TRP A 69 6.35 1.81 -3.67
C TRP A 69 7.39 2.76 -3.10
N ASN A 70 8.67 2.46 -3.27
CA ASN A 70 9.76 3.34 -2.85
C ASN A 70 9.71 4.66 -3.63
N VAL A 71 9.63 4.60 -4.96
CA VAL A 71 9.50 5.79 -5.82
C VAL A 71 8.26 6.61 -5.44
N ARG A 72 7.12 5.95 -5.20
CA ARG A 72 5.89 6.62 -4.77
C ARG A 72 6.05 7.34 -3.43
N ARG A 73 6.70 6.73 -2.44
CA ARG A 73 7.02 7.40 -1.17
C ARG A 73 7.92 8.61 -1.38
N THR A 74 8.93 8.50 -2.24
CA THR A 74 9.83 9.62 -2.52
C THR A 74 9.08 10.77 -3.22
N ILE A 75 8.17 10.46 -4.16
CA ILE A 75 7.30 11.46 -4.80
C ILE A 75 6.39 12.11 -3.76
N LEU A 76 5.68 11.33 -2.94
CA LEU A 76 4.82 11.86 -1.88
C LEU A 76 5.61 12.77 -0.93
N LYS A 77 6.77 12.30 -0.47
CA LYS A 77 7.60 13.03 0.50
C LYS A 77 8.09 14.35 -0.08
N GLU A 78 8.90 14.28 -1.13
CA GLU A 78 9.60 15.45 -1.68
C GLU A 78 8.68 16.37 -2.49
N GLY A 79 7.63 15.82 -3.11
CA GLY A 79 6.71 16.56 -3.96
C GLY A 79 5.53 17.19 -3.23
N PHE A 80 5.11 16.60 -2.09
CA PHE A 80 3.84 16.97 -1.47
C PHE A 80 3.88 17.13 0.06
N LEU A 81 4.77 16.42 0.77
CA LEU A 81 4.72 16.38 2.24
C LEU A 81 5.78 17.25 2.92
N ASP A 82 6.99 17.36 2.38
CA ASP A 82 8.10 18.07 3.03
C ASP A 82 7.80 19.57 3.30
N ASN A 83 6.89 20.17 2.51
CA ASN A 83 6.48 21.56 2.65
C ASN A 83 4.98 21.73 3.00
N ALA A 84 4.27 20.65 3.33
CA ALA A 84 2.86 20.72 3.68
C ALA A 84 2.67 21.09 5.16
N ASP A 85 1.64 21.89 5.43
CA ASP A 85 1.11 22.01 6.79
C ASP A 85 0.42 20.71 7.24
N ASP A 86 0.16 20.60 8.55
CA ASP A 86 -0.46 19.41 9.14
C ASP A 86 -1.81 19.06 8.51
N GLU A 87 -2.62 20.05 8.15
CA GLU A 87 -3.95 19.80 7.57
C GLU A 87 -3.82 19.20 6.17
N THR A 88 -2.95 19.77 5.34
CA THR A 88 -2.66 19.33 3.98
C THR A 88 -2.01 17.95 3.98
N ALA A 89 -1.02 17.74 4.85
CA ALA A 89 -0.37 16.43 5.01
C ALA A 89 -1.39 15.36 5.42
N ASN A 90 -2.28 15.65 6.38
CA ASN A 90 -3.32 14.71 6.79
C ASN A 90 -4.31 14.39 5.66
N LYS A 91 -4.67 15.36 4.81
CA LYS A 91 -5.49 15.11 3.60
C LYS A 91 -4.78 14.20 2.61
N ILE A 92 -3.50 14.45 2.33
CA ILE A 92 -2.68 13.62 1.42
C ILE A 92 -2.60 12.19 1.95
N TYR A 93 -2.24 11.99 3.21
CA TYR A 93 -2.18 10.65 3.80
C TYR A 93 -3.54 9.96 3.82
N THR A 94 -4.63 10.68 4.08
CA THR A 94 -5.98 10.08 4.05
C THR A 94 -6.32 9.55 2.66
N GLY A 95 -6.07 10.34 1.60
CA GLY A 95 -6.25 9.89 0.23
C GLY A 95 -5.35 8.70 -0.13
N GLU A 96 -4.11 8.69 0.36
CA GLU A 96 -3.19 7.56 0.14
C GLU A 96 -3.66 6.28 0.85
N LEU A 97 -4.18 6.39 2.08
CA LEU A 97 -4.78 5.28 2.80
C LEU A 97 -6.03 4.73 2.08
N GLU A 98 -6.84 5.59 1.47
CA GLU A 98 -7.98 5.16 0.65
C GLU A 98 -7.52 4.40 -0.59
N PHE A 99 -6.54 4.95 -1.31
CA PHE A 99 -5.90 4.27 -2.46
C PHE A 99 -5.38 2.88 -2.08
N VAL A 100 -4.63 2.76 -0.98
CA VAL A 100 -4.11 1.46 -0.52
C VAL A 100 -5.24 0.51 -0.15
N GLN A 101 -6.29 0.99 0.51
CA GLN A 101 -7.44 0.17 0.92
C GLN A 101 -8.17 -0.42 -0.30
N GLU A 102 -8.39 0.37 -1.34
CA GLU A 102 -9.01 -0.10 -2.59
C GLU A 102 -8.20 -1.22 -3.23
N ASN A 103 -6.88 -1.06 -3.27
CA ASN A 103 -6.00 -2.06 -3.89
C ASN A 103 -5.82 -3.31 -3.01
N LEU A 104 -5.88 -3.18 -1.68
CA LEU A 104 -5.88 -4.32 -0.76
C LEU A 104 -7.11 -5.22 -0.95
N ARG A 105 -8.26 -4.69 -1.35
CA ARG A 105 -9.44 -5.52 -1.68
C ARG A 105 -9.16 -6.49 -2.82
N LEU A 106 -8.32 -6.09 -3.79
CA LEU A 106 -7.91 -6.92 -4.92
C LEU A 106 -6.72 -7.83 -4.58
N ASN A 107 -5.80 -7.33 -3.74
CA ASN A 107 -4.56 -8.02 -3.40
C ASN A 107 -4.33 -8.04 -1.87
N PRO A 108 -5.18 -8.72 -1.09
CA PRO A 108 -5.18 -8.64 0.38
C PRO A 108 -3.93 -9.23 1.05
N LYS A 109 -3.11 -9.95 0.27
CA LYS A 109 -1.86 -10.58 0.71
C LYS A 109 -0.61 -9.83 0.22
N SER A 110 -0.76 -8.61 -0.29
CA SER A 110 0.39 -7.80 -0.69
C SER A 110 1.11 -7.26 0.54
N TYR A 111 2.32 -7.76 0.80
CA TYR A 111 3.17 -7.26 1.89
C TYR A 111 3.40 -5.75 1.78
N TRP A 112 3.70 -5.27 0.57
CA TRP A 112 4.06 -3.89 0.35
C TRP A 112 2.91 -2.90 0.54
N MET A 113 1.67 -3.32 0.27
CA MET A 113 0.49 -2.51 0.59
C MET A 113 0.32 -2.32 2.09
N TRP A 114 0.40 -3.39 2.87
CA TRP A 114 0.33 -3.30 4.34
C TRP A 114 1.51 -2.49 4.90
N ASN A 115 2.71 -2.65 4.35
CA ASN A 115 3.89 -1.88 4.74
C ASN A 115 3.74 -0.39 4.39
N HIS A 116 3.25 -0.06 3.21
CA HIS A 116 3.02 1.34 2.81
C HIS A 116 1.94 2.00 3.66
N ARG A 117 0.86 1.27 3.98
CA ARG A 117 -0.17 1.73 4.89
C ARG A 117 0.37 2.08 6.27
N ARG A 118 1.27 1.25 6.82
CA ARG A 118 1.98 1.56 8.07
C ARG A 118 2.82 2.82 7.96
N TRP A 119 3.60 2.95 6.88
CA TRP A 119 4.41 4.14 6.64
C TRP A 119 3.58 5.43 6.62
N CYS A 120 2.41 5.44 5.98
CA CYS A 120 1.49 6.59 6.02
C CYS A 120 1.11 6.94 7.46
N LEU A 121 0.63 5.97 8.24
CA LEU A 121 0.17 6.21 9.61
C LEU A 121 1.30 6.64 10.56
N GLU A 122 2.49 6.06 10.41
CA GLU A 122 3.68 6.44 11.18
C GLU A 122 4.15 7.87 10.87
N SER A 123 3.83 8.37 9.69
CA SER A 123 4.23 9.71 9.23
C SER A 123 3.13 10.76 9.43
N MET A 124 1.93 10.37 9.86
CA MET A 124 0.84 11.29 10.17
C MET A 124 1.01 11.90 11.56
N SER A 125 0.68 13.18 11.71
CA SER A 125 0.61 13.83 13.02
C SER A 125 -0.58 13.36 13.85
N GLN A 126 -1.70 12.99 13.20
CA GLN A 126 -2.94 12.55 13.88
C GLN A 126 -3.52 11.26 13.25
N PRO A 127 -2.84 10.11 13.38
CA PRO A 127 -3.34 8.84 12.86
C PRO A 127 -4.62 8.38 13.56
N ARG A 128 -5.57 7.89 12.75
CA ARG A 128 -6.88 7.38 13.19
C ARG A 128 -6.85 5.88 13.42
N TRP A 129 -6.13 5.45 14.46
CA TRP A 129 -5.93 4.04 14.81
C TRP A 129 -7.23 3.26 15.02
N ASP A 130 -8.29 3.92 15.51
CA ASP A 130 -9.63 3.38 15.67
C ASP A 130 -10.24 2.92 14.33
N LYS A 131 -10.10 3.76 13.29
CA LYS A 131 -10.57 3.43 11.93
C LYS A 131 -9.77 2.27 11.33
N GLU A 132 -8.46 2.24 11.59
CA GLU A 132 -7.58 1.19 11.09
C GLU A 132 -7.90 -0.18 11.71
N LEU A 133 -8.23 -0.21 13.01
CA LEU A 133 -8.65 -1.43 13.70
C LEU A 133 -9.96 -1.98 13.11
N ALA A 134 -10.94 -1.11 12.84
CA ALA A 134 -12.19 -1.50 12.18
C ALA A 134 -11.95 -2.00 10.75
N MET A 135 -11.09 -1.32 9.99
CA MET A 135 -10.74 -1.67 8.61
C MET A 135 -10.08 -3.05 8.53
N VAL A 136 -9.05 -3.32 9.36
CA VAL A 136 -8.40 -4.64 9.37
C VAL A 136 -9.33 -5.74 9.86
N GLY A 137 -10.28 -5.41 10.75
CA GLY A 137 -11.37 -6.31 11.15
C GLY A 137 -12.15 -6.84 9.95
N LYS A 138 -12.56 -5.96 9.03
CA LYS A 138 -13.27 -6.35 7.79
C LYS A 138 -12.42 -7.25 6.89
N PHE A 139 -11.11 -7.01 6.79
CA PHE A 139 -10.22 -7.90 6.03
C PHE A 139 -10.08 -9.30 6.66
N LEU A 140 -10.08 -9.38 7.98
CA LEU A 140 -10.02 -10.65 8.72
C LEU A 140 -11.37 -11.39 8.72
N GLU A 141 -12.50 -10.68 8.61
CA GLU A 141 -13.80 -11.30 8.37
C GLU A 141 -13.84 -11.98 6.99
N MET A 142 -13.21 -11.39 5.97
CA MET A 142 -13.11 -11.96 4.63
C MET A 142 -12.11 -13.14 4.54
N ASP A 143 -10.96 -13.05 5.24
CA ASP A 143 -9.99 -14.13 5.35
C ASP A 143 -9.36 -14.15 6.75
N ALA A 144 -9.93 -14.96 7.63
CA ALA A 144 -9.47 -15.10 9.02
C ALA A 144 -8.05 -15.70 9.13
N ARG A 145 -7.48 -16.23 8.05
CA ARG A 145 -6.12 -16.77 8.00
C ARG A 145 -5.12 -15.81 7.35
N ASN A 146 -5.54 -14.60 6.99
CA ASN A 146 -4.65 -13.59 6.42
C ASN A 146 -3.63 -13.13 7.47
N PHE A 147 -2.41 -13.67 7.39
CA PHE A 147 -1.35 -13.36 8.35
C PHE A 147 -0.94 -11.88 8.29
N HIS A 148 -0.95 -11.24 7.11
CA HIS A 148 -0.64 -9.82 7.01
C HIS A 148 -1.67 -8.96 7.74
N GLY A 149 -2.96 -9.33 7.64
CA GLY A 149 -4.03 -8.67 8.39
C GLY A 149 -3.85 -8.83 9.90
N TRP A 150 -3.48 -10.02 10.37
CA TRP A 150 -3.20 -10.26 11.80
C TRP A 150 -1.96 -9.52 12.29
N ASP A 151 -0.88 -9.51 11.53
CA ASP A 151 0.35 -8.77 11.84
C ASP A 151 0.06 -7.27 11.94
N TYR A 152 -0.70 -6.74 10.96
CA TYR A 152 -1.14 -5.36 10.95
C TYR A 152 -2.03 -5.04 12.16
N ARG A 153 -3.01 -5.90 12.49
CA ARG A 153 -3.87 -5.73 13.67
C ARG A 153 -3.07 -5.66 14.97
N ARG A 154 -2.09 -6.55 15.17
CA ARG A 154 -1.21 -6.51 16.36
C ARG A 154 -0.42 -5.22 16.42
N TYR A 155 0.06 -4.73 15.28
CA TYR A 155 0.71 -3.42 15.20
C TYR A 155 -0.23 -2.29 15.61
N ILE A 156 -1.48 -2.24 15.10
CA ILE A 156 -2.45 -1.19 15.47
C ILE A 156 -2.79 -1.21 16.96
N ILE A 157 -3.00 -2.39 17.55
CA ILE A 157 -3.25 -2.53 18.99
C ILE A 157 -2.08 -1.95 19.81
N ARG A 158 -0.83 -2.25 19.41
CA ARG A 158 0.34 -1.69 20.07
C ARG A 158 0.37 -0.15 20.01
N GLN A 159 -0.05 0.45 18.88
CA GLN A 159 -0.09 1.91 18.75
C GLN A 159 -1.18 2.54 19.63
N LEU A 160 -2.34 1.88 19.75
CA LEU A 160 -3.40 2.30 20.68
C LEU A 160 -2.93 2.24 22.14
N ASP A 161 -2.29 1.14 22.55
CA ASP A 161 -1.77 0.98 23.91
C ASP A 161 -0.72 2.07 24.26
N LEU A 162 0.16 2.41 23.32
CA LEU A 162 1.15 3.48 23.50
C LEU A 162 0.47 4.84 23.67
N LYS A 163 -0.52 5.15 22.84
CA LYS A 163 -1.28 6.40 22.93
C LYS A 163 -2.03 6.52 24.25
N ASP A 164 -2.61 5.43 24.73
CA ASP A 164 -3.32 5.40 26.01
C ASP A 164 -2.37 5.58 27.20
N LYS A 165 -1.15 5.04 27.14
CA LYS A 165 -0.11 5.27 28.15
C LYS A 165 0.33 6.73 28.18
N GLU A 166 0.67 7.30 27.02
CA GLU A 166 1.05 8.72 26.92
C GLU A 166 -0.03 9.66 27.43
N ALA A 167 -1.31 9.33 27.20
CA ALA A 167 -2.43 10.11 27.72
C ALA A 167 -2.52 10.04 29.25
N LYS A 168 -2.31 8.86 29.85
CA LYS A 168 -2.31 8.67 31.31
C LYS A 168 -1.13 9.39 31.98
N ASP A 169 0.06 9.29 31.39
CA ASP A 169 1.27 9.91 31.93
C ASP A 169 1.14 11.44 31.97
N LYS A 170 0.60 12.06 30.91
CA LYS A 170 0.30 13.51 30.87
C LYS A 170 -0.71 13.95 31.92
N VAL A 171 -1.69 13.11 32.25
CA VAL A 171 -2.67 13.41 33.32
C VAL A 171 -1.99 13.33 34.68
N LEU A 172 -1.13 12.35 34.90
CA LEU A 172 -0.38 12.20 36.15
C LEU A 172 0.58 13.36 36.38
N GLU A 173 1.34 13.78 35.36
CA GLU A 173 2.24 14.94 35.44
C GLU A 173 1.49 16.22 35.81
N ARG A 174 0.34 16.49 35.19
CA ARG A 174 -0.51 17.66 35.50
C ARG A 174 -1.12 17.63 36.90
N ALA A 175 -1.34 16.44 37.46
CA ALA A 175 -1.85 16.29 38.82
C ALA A 175 -0.75 16.49 39.87
N GLN A 176 0.52 16.41 39.47
CA GLN A 176 1.70 16.56 40.32
C GLN A 176 2.35 17.96 40.24
N SER A 177 2.00 18.77 39.24
CA SER A 177 2.38 20.19 39.07
C SER A 177 1.41 21.14 39.74
#